data_AF-A0A811KDE2-F1
#
_entry.id   AF-A0A811KDE2-F1
#
_cell.length_a   1.000
_cell.length_b   1.000
_cell.length_c   1.000
_cell.angle_alpha   90.00
_cell.angle_beta   90.00
_cell.angle_gamma   90.00
#
_symmetry.space_group_name_H-M   'P 1'
#
loop_
_entity.id
_entity.type
_entity.pdbx_description
1 polymer ?
#
loop_
_entity_poly.entity_id
_entity_poly.type
_entity_poly.pdbx_seq_one_letter_code
_entity_poly.pdbx_strand_id
1 'polypeptide(L)'
;MTGTERKVFQKYYPPDFDPNKLTKAKGKKGSSQFVQRVMAPFNMQCNKCTDYIYKGKKFNMRRETAQGEDYLGLKIFRFCFR
;
A
#
# COMPACT_ATOMS: atom_id res chain seq x y z
N MET A 1 -0.71 -30.48 6.81
CA MET A 1 0.44 -29.82 7.47
C MET A 1 1.43 -29.38 6.40
N THR A 2 1.29 -28.18 5.85
CA THR A 2 2.27 -27.63 4.89
C THR A 2 2.38 -26.12 5.11
N GLY A 3 2.62 -25.72 6.36
CA GLY A 3 2.91 -24.34 6.71
C GLY A 3 4.43 -24.16 6.73
N THR A 4 4.99 -23.58 5.68
CA THR A 4 6.33 -23.00 5.75
C THR A 4 6.35 -21.99 6.90
N GLU A 5 7.40 -22.01 7.71
CA GLU A 5 7.51 -21.16 8.91
C GLU A 5 7.44 -19.67 8.56
N ARG A 6 6.90 -18.83 9.45
CA ARG A 6 6.88 -17.36 9.24
C ARG A 6 8.28 -16.78 9.07
N LYS A 7 9.28 -17.37 9.74
CA LYS A 7 10.68 -16.97 9.72
C LYS A 7 11.55 -18.13 9.22
N VAL A 8 11.44 -18.42 7.93
CA VAL A 8 12.27 -19.46 7.32
C VAL A 8 13.73 -19.04 7.29
N PHE A 9 14.62 -19.88 7.84
CA PHE A 9 16.07 -19.65 7.81
C PHE A 9 16.67 -19.79 6.40
N GLN A 10 16.24 -20.81 5.64
CA GLN A 10 16.76 -21.08 4.31
C GLN A 10 15.65 -21.44 3.34
N LYS A 11 15.72 -20.86 2.14
CA LYS A 11 14.90 -21.26 0.99
C LYS A 11 15.77 -22.10 0.06
N TYR A 12 15.18 -23.12 -0.56
CA TYR A 12 15.86 -23.86 -1.62
C TYR A 12 16.03 -22.95 -2.85
N TYR A 13 17.27 -22.82 -3.33
CA TYR A 13 17.60 -22.18 -4.60
C TYR A 13 18.04 -23.28 -5.57
N PRO A 14 17.54 -23.32 -6.82
CA PRO A 14 18.02 -24.27 -7.83
C PRO A 14 19.53 -24.14 -8.07
N PRO A 15 20.23 -25.22 -8.46
CA PRO A 15 21.67 -25.21 -8.70
C PRO A 15 22.12 -24.22 -9.79
N ASP A 16 21.26 -23.94 -10.78
CA ASP A 16 21.55 -23.03 -11.89
C ASP A 16 21.14 -21.56 -11.61
N PHE A 17 20.71 -21.25 -10.39
CA PHE A 17 20.23 -19.92 -10.03
C PHE A 17 21.37 -18.89 -10.00
N ASP A 18 21.37 -17.96 -10.95
CA ASP A 18 22.29 -16.82 -11.00
C ASP A 18 21.55 -15.51 -10.68
N PRO A 19 21.87 -14.83 -9.57
CA PRO A 19 21.20 -13.57 -9.20
C PRO A 19 21.42 -12.44 -10.22
N ASN A 20 22.47 -12.49 -11.04
CA ASN A 20 22.77 -11.45 -12.03
C ASN A 20 21.84 -11.50 -13.25
N LYS A 21 21.23 -12.66 -13.53
CA LYS A 21 20.30 -12.84 -14.66
C LYS A 21 18.91 -12.28 -14.37
N LEU A 22 18.61 -11.92 -13.13
CA LEU A 22 17.31 -11.40 -12.73
C LEU A 22 17.16 -9.92 -13.10
N THR A 23 16.15 -9.60 -13.92
CA THR A 23 15.75 -8.22 -14.13
C THR A 23 15.04 -7.68 -12.90
N LYS A 24 15.45 -6.52 -12.40
CA LYS A 24 14.68 -5.82 -11.36
C LYS A 24 13.34 -5.36 -11.96
N ALA A 25 12.23 -5.90 -11.46
CA ALA A 25 10.90 -5.41 -11.79
C ALA A 25 10.77 -3.96 -11.31
N LYS A 26 11.05 -3.00 -12.20
CA LYS A 26 10.68 -1.60 -11.99
C LYS A 26 9.18 -1.54 -12.19
N GLY A 27 8.40 -1.72 -11.11
CA GLY A 27 6.95 -1.52 -11.15
C GLY A 27 6.64 -0.18 -11.83
N LYS A 28 5.55 -0.11 -12.59
CA LYS A 28 5.16 1.10 -13.35
C LYS A 28 5.25 2.34 -12.45
N LYS A 29 6.26 3.18 -12.71
CA LYS A 29 6.43 4.48 -12.04
C LYS A 29 5.21 5.33 -12.37
N GLY A 30 4.30 5.49 -11.41
CA GLY A 30 3.13 6.37 -11.53
C GLY A 30 1.76 5.72 -11.33
N SER A 31 1.63 4.38 -11.40
CA SER A 31 0.31 3.71 -11.28
C SER A 31 0.16 2.81 -10.05
N SER A 32 1.09 2.88 -9.10
CA SER A 32 1.02 2.03 -7.92
C SER A 32 0.05 2.62 -6.91
N GLN A 33 -1.24 2.39 -7.14
CA GLN A 33 -2.24 2.49 -6.08
C GLN A 33 -1.92 1.39 -5.06
N PHE A 34 -1.24 1.76 -3.98
CA PHE A 34 -0.98 0.85 -2.89
C PHE A 34 -2.20 0.82 -1.96
N VAL A 35 -2.69 -0.37 -1.64
CA VAL A 35 -3.75 -0.52 -0.63
C VAL A 35 -3.09 -0.58 0.75
N GLN A 36 -3.45 0.35 1.63
CA GLN A 36 -2.96 0.43 3.01
C GLN A 36 -4.14 0.38 3.98
N ARG A 37 -3.99 -0.41 5.05
CA ARG A 37 -4.95 -0.42 6.15
C ARG A 37 -4.68 0.78 7.06
N VAL A 38 -5.59 1.73 7.10
CA VAL A 38 -5.48 2.99 7.87
C VAL A 38 -6.75 3.26 8.67
N MET A 39 -6.67 4.19 9.62
CA MET A 39 -7.82 4.66 10.40
C MET A 39 -8.27 6.04 9.91
N ALA A 40 -9.57 6.32 10.00
CA ALA A 40 -10.10 7.66 9.79
C ALA A 40 -9.54 8.64 10.85
N PRO A 41 -8.91 9.76 10.45
CA PRO A 41 -8.28 10.69 11.39
C PRO A 41 -9.30 11.61 12.09
N PHE A 42 -10.45 11.86 11.47
CA PHE A 42 -11.51 12.73 11.96
C PHE A 42 -12.89 12.14 11.64
N ASN A 43 -13.91 12.65 12.32
CA ASN A 43 -15.30 12.32 12.04
C ASN A 43 -15.70 12.95 10.70
N MET A 44 -16.37 12.18 9.84
CA MET A 44 -16.87 12.67 8.55
C MET A 44 -18.22 12.06 8.24
N GLN A 45 -19.04 12.75 7.46
CA GLN A 45 -20.34 12.27 7.00
C GLN A 45 -20.28 12.00 5.49
N CYS A 46 -20.85 10.88 5.05
CA CYS A 46 -20.93 10.58 3.62
C CYS A 46 -22.02 11.42 2.95
N ASN A 47 -21.67 12.18 1.91
CA ASN A 47 -22.64 13.00 1.17
C ASN A 47 -23.70 12.17 0.41
N LYS A 48 -23.45 10.89 0.13
CA LYS A 48 -24.35 10.04 -0.67
C LYS A 48 -25.36 9.25 0.16
N CYS A 49 -24.92 8.61 1.25
CA CYS A 49 -25.78 7.79 2.12
C CYS A 49 -26.03 8.42 3.49
N THR A 50 -25.47 9.60 3.78
CA THR A 50 -25.57 10.31 5.07
C THR A 50 -25.04 9.56 6.29
N ASP A 51 -24.38 8.41 6.08
CA ASP A 51 -23.73 7.64 7.14
C ASP A 51 -22.59 8.42 7.80
N TYR A 52 -22.54 8.34 9.12
CA TYR A 52 -21.47 8.92 9.92
C TYR A 52 -20.31 7.95 10.07
N ILE A 53 -19.11 8.40 9.72
CA ILE A 53 -17.85 7.72 9.93
C ILE A 53 -17.14 8.41 11.08
N TYR A 54 -17.05 7.71 12.21
CA TYR A 54 -16.31 8.20 13.37
C TYR A 54 -14.80 8.00 13.22
N LYS A 55 -14.05 8.86 13.90
CA LYS A 55 -12.60 8.78 14.08
C LYS A 55 -12.21 7.39 14.57
N GLY A 56 -11.14 6.84 14.02
CA GLY A 56 -10.61 5.52 14.39
C GLY A 56 -11.21 4.34 13.62
N LYS A 57 -12.25 4.54 12.80
CA LYS A 57 -12.77 3.48 11.92
C LYS A 57 -11.68 3.01 10.94
N LYS A 58 -11.44 1.71 10.88
CA LYS A 58 -10.39 1.09 10.06
C LYS A 58 -10.88 0.84 8.64
N PHE A 59 -10.09 1.22 7.64
CA PHE A 59 -10.38 1.03 6.22
C PHE A 59 -9.15 0.48 5.50
N ASN A 60 -9.39 -0.27 4.42
CA ASN A 60 -8.36 -0.54 3.42
C ASN A 60 -8.43 0.57 2.36
N MET A 61 -7.62 1.61 2.53
CA MET A 61 -7.59 2.77 1.64
C MET A 61 -6.57 2.59 0.52
N ARG A 62 -6.88 3.08 -0.68
CA ARG A 62 -5.90 3.22 -1.75
C ARG A 62 -5.14 4.52 -1.54
N ARG A 63 -3.81 4.43 -1.53
CA ARG A 63 -2.89 5.57 -1.42
C ARG A 63 -2.36 5.93 -2.80
N GLU A 64 -2.42 7.21 -3.11
CA GLU A 64 -1.82 7.83 -4.29
C GLU A 64 -0.89 8.97 -3.86
N THR A 65 0.13 9.23 -4.66
CA THR A 65 0.96 10.45 -4.49
C THR A 65 0.28 11.57 -5.24
N ALA A 66 0.02 12.70 -4.58
CA ALA A 66 -0.51 13.89 -5.24
C ALA A 66 0.56 14.41 -6.21
N GLN A 67 0.30 14.30 -7.52
CA GLN A 67 1.24 14.78 -8.53
C GLN A 67 1.13 16.29 -8.65
N GLY A 68 2.26 17.00 -8.58
CA GLY A 68 2.31 18.46 -8.70
C GLY A 68 2.11 19.23 -7.39
N GLU A 69 1.85 18.54 -6.28
CA GLU A 69 1.68 19.13 -4.95
C GLU A 69 2.74 18.56 -4.00
N ASP A 70 3.83 19.30 -3.81
CA ASP A 70 4.85 19.01 -2.81
C ASP A 70 4.97 20.21 -1.85
N TYR A 71 5.08 19.93 -0.55
CA TYR A 71 5.25 20.97 0.46
C TYR A 71 6.67 20.96 0.99
N LEU A 72 7.47 21.98 0.68
CA LEU A 72 8.89 22.07 1.08
C LEU A 72 9.72 20.82 0.69
N GLY A 73 9.37 20.17 -0.42
CA GLY A 73 9.98 18.91 -0.87
C GLY A 73 9.42 17.64 -0.22
N LEU A 74 8.43 17.75 0.68
CA LEU A 74 7.69 16.63 1.23
C LEU A 74 6.52 16.26 0.31
N LYS A 75 6.42 14.97 0.00
CA LYS A 75 5.35 14.42 -0.83
C LYS A 75 4.02 14.43 -0.11
N ILE A 76 2.99 14.90 -0.78
CA ILE A 76 1.61 14.84 -0.29
C ILE A 76 0.94 13.55 -0.79
N PHE A 77 0.16 12.90 0.06
CA PHE A 77 -0.55 11.66 -0.26
C PHE A 77 -2.06 11.85 -0.20
N ARG A 78 -2.75 11.25 -1.16
CA ARG A 78 -4.21 11.16 -1.21
C ARG A 78 -4.65 9.75 -0.87
N PHE A 79 -5.64 9.64 0.01
CA PHE A 79 -6.24 8.36 0.41
C PHE A 79 -7.68 8.30 -0.06
N CYS A 80 -8.04 7.21 -0.74
CA CYS A 80 -9.38 6.96 -1.25
C CYS A 80 -9.91 5.65 -0.65
N PHE A 81 -11.14 5.67 -0.13
CA PHE A 81 -11.90 4.47 0.24
C PHE A 81 -13.31 4.54 -0.35
N ARG A 82 -13.94 3.38 -0.42
CA ARG A 82 -15.35 3.22 -0.78
C ARG A 82 -16.16 2.90 0.46
#